data_AF-A0A0C2BR33-F1
#
_entry.id   AF-A0A0C2BR33-F1
#
_cell.length_a   1.000
_cell.length_b   1.000
_cell.length_c   1.000
_cell.angle_alpha   90.00
_cell.angle_beta   90.00
_cell.angle_gamma   90.00
#
_symmetry.space_group_name_H-M   'P 1'
#
loop_
_entity.id
_entity.type
_entity.pdbx_description
1 polymer ?
#
loop_
_entity_poly.entity_id
_entity_poly.type
_entity_poly.pdbx_seq_one_letter_code
_entity_poly.pdbx_strand_id
1 'polypeptide(L)'
;MDAALTKRISHSSKLLSISFNECMYWDENKSVNVILFDRVNRRPVERKVMSDAFFTFHHANAFEKDGFIVVDYCKYDNPGNFDDLLLEHMRSGSFIAKSIPSTMGYEAAGGRGA
;
A
#
# COMPACT_ATOMS: atom_id res chain seq x y z
N MET A 1 1.37 9.10 4.14
CA MET A 1 0.67 10.19 3.42
C MET A 1 0.40 11.32 4.41
N ASP A 2 0.76 12.56 4.06
CA ASP A 2 0.44 13.75 4.87
C ASP A 2 -0.98 14.24 4.53
N ALA A 3 -1.75 14.65 5.54
CA ALA A 3 -3.09 15.23 5.40
C ALA A 3 -3.13 16.41 4.42
N ALA A 4 -2.03 17.16 4.30
CA ALA A 4 -1.90 18.24 3.32
C ALA A 4 -1.96 17.74 1.87
N LEU A 5 -1.37 16.57 1.58
CA LEU A 5 -1.39 15.95 0.25
C LEU A 5 -2.81 15.51 -0.12
N THR A 6 -3.51 14.84 0.80
CA THR A 6 -4.91 14.42 0.61
C THR A 6 -5.82 15.61 0.32
N LYS A 7 -5.62 16.73 1.03
CA LYS A 7 -6.39 17.96 0.81
C LYS A 7 -6.12 18.55 -0.59
N ARG A 8 -4.87 18.55 -1.06
CA ARG A 8 -4.51 19.03 -2.41
C ARG A 8 -5.14 18.17 -3.50
N ILE A 9 -5.05 16.85 -3.40
CA ILE A 9 -5.65 15.91 -4.36
C ILE A 9 -7.17 16.16 -4.46
N SER A 10 -7.87 16.31 -3.34
CA SER A 10 -9.31 16.57 -3.34
C SER A 10 -9.73 17.92 -3.93
N HIS A 11 -8.90 18.97 -3.81
CA HIS A 11 -9.22 20.27 -4.42
C HIS A 11 -8.98 20.23 -5.93
N SER A 12 -7.89 19.62 -6.38
CA SER A 12 -7.58 19.44 -7.80
C SER A 12 -8.62 18.57 -8.50
N SER A 13 -9.09 17.49 -7.86
CA SER A 13 -10.10 16.60 -8.44
C SER A 13 -11.42 17.33 -8.72
N LYS A 14 -11.85 18.21 -7.79
CA LYS A 14 -13.04 19.06 -7.97
C LYS A 14 -12.90 20.07 -9.09
N LEU A 15 -11.72 20.68 -9.25
CA LEU A 15 -11.45 21.63 -10.32
C LEU A 15 -11.48 20.94 -11.70
N LEU A 16 -10.92 19.73 -11.78
CA LEU A 16 -10.81 18.94 -13.01
C LEU A 16 -12.07 18.10 -13.29
N SER A 17 -13.06 18.10 -12.39
CA SER A 17 -14.26 17.25 -12.47
C SER A 17 -13.95 15.76 -12.62
N ILE A 18 -12.87 15.30 -11.97
CA ILE A 18 -12.47 13.89 -11.92
C ILE A 18 -12.63 13.35 -10.49
N SER A 19 -12.77 12.02 -10.38
CA SER A 19 -12.81 11.31 -9.12
C SER A 19 -11.44 11.29 -8.43
N PHE A 20 -11.43 10.92 -7.14
CA PHE A 20 -10.19 10.74 -6.40
C PHE A 20 -9.35 9.58 -6.96
N ASN A 21 -9.98 8.51 -7.44
CA ASN A 21 -9.29 7.37 -8.04
C ASN A 21 -8.53 7.81 -9.31
N GLU A 22 -9.15 8.64 -10.16
CA GLU A 22 -8.52 9.19 -11.37
C GLU A 22 -7.32 10.12 -11.10
N CYS A 23 -7.13 10.56 -9.86
CA CYS A 23 -5.95 11.32 -9.46
C CYS A 23 -4.75 10.44 -9.09
N MET A 24 -4.91 9.12 -9.09
CA MET A 24 -3.90 8.15 -8.70
C MET A 24 -3.50 7.30 -9.92
N TYR A 25 -2.23 6.92 -9.99
CA TYR A 25 -1.73 6.02 -11.02
C TYR A 25 -0.71 5.05 -10.44
N TRP A 26 -0.58 3.89 -11.09
CA TRP A 26 0.43 2.89 -10.76
C TRP A 26 1.74 3.22 -11.47
N ASP A 27 2.86 3.22 -10.72
CA ASP A 27 4.22 3.31 -11.25
C ASP A 27 5.03 2.13 -10.74
N GLU A 28 5.21 1.13 -11.60
CA GLU A 28 5.95 -0.10 -11.31
C GLU A 28 7.43 0.15 -10.98
N ASN A 29 7.99 1.31 -11.35
CA ASN A 29 9.37 1.66 -11.07
C ASN A 29 9.55 2.31 -9.69
N LYS A 30 8.47 2.51 -8.92
CA LYS A 30 8.52 3.08 -7.56
C LYS A 30 8.42 1.97 -6.52
N SER A 31 9.47 1.84 -5.73
CA SER A 31 9.51 0.94 -4.59
C SER A 31 8.56 1.38 -3.48
N VAL A 32 8.07 0.40 -2.71
CA VAL A 32 7.25 0.63 -1.53
C VAL A 32 8.16 1.03 -0.37
N ASN A 33 7.85 2.14 0.29
CA ASN A 33 8.54 2.59 1.50
C ASN A 33 7.73 2.20 2.74
N VAL A 34 8.25 1.29 3.54
CA VAL A 34 7.63 0.85 4.80
C VAL A 34 8.09 1.78 5.92
N ILE A 35 7.20 2.67 6.35
CA ILE A 35 7.49 3.68 7.37
C ILE A 35 7.20 3.09 8.75
N LEU A 36 8.25 2.97 9.57
CA LEU A 36 8.15 2.54 10.96
C LEU A 36 8.05 3.75 11.89
N PHE A 37 7.07 3.73 12.79
CA PHE A 37 6.84 4.78 13.77
C PHE A 37 6.75 4.20 15.18
N ASP A 38 7.64 4.65 16.06
CA ASP A 38 7.61 4.29 17.46
C ASP A 38 6.45 5.02 18.15
N ARG A 39 5.37 4.27 18.38
CA ARG A 39 4.15 4.79 18.99
C ARG A 39 4.33 5.19 20.46
N VAL A 40 5.27 4.56 21.18
CA VAL A 40 5.51 4.82 22.61
C VAL A 40 6.27 6.13 22.75
N ASN A 41 7.37 6.29 22.03
CA ASN A 41 8.23 7.47 22.09
C ASN A 41 7.80 8.60 21.13
N ARG A 42 6.76 8.35 20.31
CA ARG A 42 6.18 9.30 19.34
C ARG A 42 7.20 9.87 18.36
N ARG A 43 8.09 9.01 17.85
CA ARG A 43 9.10 9.41 16.87
C ARG A 43 9.18 8.40 15.71
N PRO A 44 9.49 8.86 14.49
CA PRO A 44 9.81 7.94 13.41
C PRO A 44 11.03 7.11 13.78
N VAL A 45 11.04 5.84 13.39
CA VAL A 45 12.25 5.03 13.47
C VAL A 45 13.13 5.45 12.30
N GLU A 46 14.37 5.84 12.57
CA GLU A 46 15.34 6.30 11.56
C GLU A 46 15.93 5.12 10.79
N ARG A 47 15.06 4.40 10.08
CA ARG A 47 15.42 3.26 9.24
C ARG A 47 14.59 3.30 7.96
N LYS A 48 15.26 3.14 6.83
CA LYS A 48 14.62 3.01 5.53
C LYS A 48 14.41 1.52 5.23
N VAL A 49 13.16 1.11 5.08
CA VAL A 49 12.76 -0.26 4.71
C VAL A 49 12.03 -0.16 3.38
N MET A 50 12.51 -0.90 2.38
CA MET A 50 12.09 -0.77 1.00
C MET A 50 11.83 -2.14 0.40
N SER A 51 10.69 -2.27 -0.27
CA SER A 51 10.35 -3.44 -1.09
C SER A 51 10.22 -3.03 -2.55
N ASP A 52 10.31 -4.02 -3.45
CA ASP A 52 9.84 -3.90 -4.83
C ASP A 52 8.39 -3.38 -4.86
N ALA A 53 7.99 -2.82 -6.00
CA ALA A 53 6.66 -2.25 -6.16
C ALA A 53 5.58 -3.31 -5.91
N PHE A 54 4.64 -2.99 -5.01
CA PHE A 54 3.39 -3.72 -4.84
C PHE A 54 2.31 -2.82 -4.28
N PHE A 55 1.08 -3.29 -4.31
CA PHE A 55 -0.04 -2.65 -3.63
C PHE A 55 -0.72 -3.61 -2.65
N THR A 56 -1.27 -3.09 -1.56
CA THR A 56 -2.14 -3.84 -0.65
C THR A 56 -3.27 -2.94 -0.16
N PHE A 57 -4.49 -3.48 -0.12
CA PHE A 57 -5.61 -2.86 0.59
C PHE A 57 -5.64 -3.25 2.06
N HIS A 58 -5.36 -4.51 2.35
CA HIS A 58 -5.62 -5.12 3.65
C HIS A 58 -4.32 -5.69 4.20
N HIS A 59 -3.91 -5.16 5.35
CA HIS A 59 -2.97 -5.84 6.23
C HIS A 59 -3.73 -6.92 7.01
N ALA A 60 -3.14 -8.10 7.13
CA ALA A 60 -3.69 -9.20 7.91
C ALA A 60 -3.27 -9.10 9.38
N ASN A 61 -1.98 -8.87 9.64
CA ASN A 61 -1.43 -8.73 10.98
C ASN A 61 -0.08 -7.99 10.97
N ALA A 62 0.36 -7.48 12.11
CA ALA A 62 1.72 -7.01 12.32
C ALA A 62 2.18 -7.26 13.76
N PHE A 63 3.39 -7.81 13.94
CA PHE A 63 3.92 -8.13 15.27
C PHE A 63 5.45 -8.12 15.30
N GLU A 64 6.02 -8.05 16.50
CA GLU A 64 7.47 -8.16 16.73
C GLU A 64 7.85 -9.60 17.09
N LYS A 65 8.94 -10.10 16.52
CA LYS A 65 9.50 -11.41 16.82
C LYS A 65 11.01 -11.42 16.58
N ASP A 66 11.79 -11.88 17.56
CA ASP A 66 13.24 -12.08 17.46
C ASP A 66 14.02 -10.84 16.97
N GLY A 67 13.58 -9.64 17.34
CA GLY A 67 14.19 -8.39 16.88
C GLY A 67 13.84 -7.97 15.45
N PHE A 68 12.79 -8.58 14.88
CA PHE A 68 12.19 -8.23 13.61
C PHE A 68 10.75 -7.75 13.80
N ILE A 69 10.28 -6.91 12.89
CA ILE A 69 8.86 -6.64 12.70
C ILE A 69 8.40 -7.51 11.54
N VAL A 70 7.33 -8.27 11.74
CA VAL A 70 6.65 -9.08 10.72
C VAL A 70 5.35 -8.36 10.36
N VAL A 71 5.10 -8.19 9.07
CA VAL A 71 3.88 -7.57 8.55
C VAL A 71 3.26 -8.50 7.52
N ASP A 72 2.07 -9.01 7.80
CA ASP A 72 1.31 -9.88 6.91
C ASP A 72 0.31 -9.03 6.12
N TYR A 73 0.23 -9.24 4.80
CA TYR A 73 -0.64 -8.45 3.92
C TYR A 73 -1.02 -9.20 2.64
N CYS A 74 -2.13 -8.78 2.02
CA CYS A 74 -2.58 -9.30 0.72
C CYS A 74 -2.01 -8.46 -0.43
N LYS A 75 -0.97 -8.98 -1.09
CA LYS A 75 -0.24 -8.30 -2.16
C LYS A 75 -0.99 -8.34 -3.51
N TYR A 76 -0.91 -7.23 -4.25
CA TYR A 76 -1.19 -7.13 -5.68
C TYR A 76 0.09 -6.68 -6.40
N ASP A 77 0.58 -7.48 -7.35
CA ASP A 77 1.79 -7.15 -8.11
C ASP A 77 1.55 -6.07 -9.17
N ASN A 78 0.36 -6.06 -9.77
CA ASN A 78 -0.05 -5.05 -10.74
C ASN A 78 -1.51 -4.62 -10.48
N PRO A 79 -1.72 -3.58 -9.67
CA PRO A 79 -3.06 -3.11 -9.31
C PRO A 79 -3.79 -2.37 -10.44
N GLY A 80 -3.07 -1.84 -11.44
CA GLY A 80 -3.65 -0.92 -12.41
C GLY A 80 -4.32 0.28 -11.72
N ASN A 81 -5.52 0.63 -12.17
CA ASN A 81 -6.38 1.69 -11.61
C ASN A 81 -7.52 1.15 -10.73
N PHE A 82 -7.59 -0.16 -10.50
CA PHE A 82 -8.71 -0.84 -9.82
C PHE A 82 -10.06 -0.74 -10.52
N ASP A 83 -10.10 -0.58 -11.84
CA ASP A 83 -11.37 -0.59 -12.59
C ASP A 83 -12.16 -1.88 -12.39
N ASP A 84 -11.49 -3.01 -12.11
CA ASP A 84 -12.15 -4.29 -11.79
C ASP A 84 -13.09 -4.20 -10.57
N LEU A 85 -12.94 -3.18 -9.72
CA LEU A 85 -13.80 -2.89 -8.56
C LEU A 85 -14.96 -1.93 -8.89
N LEU A 86 -15.07 -1.43 -10.12
CA LEU A 86 -16.21 -0.63 -10.55
C LEU A 86 -17.46 -1.51 -10.61
N LEU A 87 -18.62 -0.96 -10.22
CA LEU A 87 -19.87 -1.71 -10.16
C LEU A 87 -20.25 -2.33 -11.50
N GLU A 88 -19.99 -1.62 -12.61
CA GLU A 88 -20.25 -2.13 -13.96
C GLU A 88 -19.41 -3.38 -14.30
N HIS A 89 -18.14 -3.39 -13.89
CA HIS A 89 -17.22 -4.51 -14.11
C HIS A 89 -17.46 -5.67 -13.13
N MET A 90 -17.79 -5.38 -11.87
CA MET A 90 -18.12 -6.43 -10.90
C MET A 90 -19.42 -7.14 -11.26
N ARG A 91 -20.42 -6.41 -11.76
CA ARG A 91 -21.70 -6.99 -12.21
C ARG A 91 -21.54 -7.87 -13.45
N SER A 92 -20.51 -7.66 -14.26
CA SER A 92 -20.16 -8.51 -15.41
C SER A 92 -19.17 -9.64 -15.05
N GLY A 93 -18.71 -9.72 -13.80
CA GLY A 93 -17.83 -10.80 -13.31
C GLY A 93 -16.32 -10.54 -13.43
N SER A 94 -15.88 -9.33 -13.77
CA SER A 94 -14.45 -9.01 -13.96
C SER A 94 -13.58 -9.36 -12.75
N PHE A 95 -14.10 -9.14 -11.54
CA PHE A 95 -13.35 -9.37 -10.30
C PHE A 95 -13.06 -10.85 -10.01
N ILE A 96 -13.87 -11.77 -10.54
CA ILE A 96 -13.71 -13.22 -10.31
C ILE A 96 -12.62 -13.81 -11.23
N ALA A 97 -12.29 -13.13 -12.34
CA ALA A 97 -11.40 -13.64 -13.37
C ALA A 97 -9.90 -13.54 -13.05
N LYS A 98 -9.50 -12.66 -12.11
CA LYS A 98 -8.11 -12.59 -11.64
C LYS A 98 -7.91 -13.55 -10.46
N SER A 99 -7.31 -14.70 -10.73
CA SER A 99 -6.67 -15.49 -9.69
C SER A 99 -5.58 -14.61 -9.07
N ILE A 100 -5.85 -14.01 -7.91
CA ILE A 100 -4.82 -13.31 -7.13
C ILE A 100 -3.98 -14.42 -6.50
N PRO A 101 -2.70 -14.61 -6.86
CA PRO A 101 -1.82 -15.38 -6.01
C PRO A 101 -1.63 -14.52 -4.76
N SER A 102 -2.39 -14.80 -3.71
CA SER A 102 -2.18 -14.17 -2.40
C SER A 102 -0.87 -14.72 -1.85
N THR A 103 0.25 -14.20 -2.34
CA THR A 103 1.56 -14.50 -1.76
C THR A 103 1.66 -13.67 -0.48
N MET A 104 1.71 -14.35 0.66
CA MET A 104 2.11 -13.74 1.93
C MET A 104 3.54 -13.21 1.78
N GLY A 105 3.70 -11.89 1.73
CA GLY A 105 5.00 -11.25 1.76
C GLY A 105 5.55 -11.21 3.19
N TYR A 106 6.84 -11.52 3.37
CA TYR A 106 7.55 -11.32 4.62
C TYR A 106 8.65 -10.29 4.40
N GLU A 107 8.72 -9.26 5.24
CA GLU A 107 9.85 -8.34 5.24
C GLU A 107 10.30 -8.14 6.68
N ALA A 108 11.49 -8.65 6.99
CA ALA A 108 12.00 -8.72 8.35
C ALA A 108 12.93 -7.53 8.59
N ALA A 109 12.45 -6.51 9.31
CA ALA A 109 13.29 -5.39 9.73
C ALA A 109 14.17 -5.79 10.93
N GLY A 110 15.23 -6.56 10.70
CA GLY A 110 16.10 -7.12 11.75
C GLY A 110 17.15 -6.18 12.29
N GLY A 111 17.33 -6.15 13.61
CA GLY A 111 18.47 -5.51 14.27
C GLY A 111 19.72 -6.39 14.24
N ARG A 112 20.81 -5.87 13.65
CA ARG A 112 22.15 -6.04 14.23
C ARG A 112 22.62 -4.66 14.66
N GLY A 113 22.71 -4.48 15.97
CA GLY A 113 23.48 -3.38 16.54
C GLY A 113 24.95 -3.60 16.24
N ALA A 114 25.61 -2.51 15.81
CA ALA A 114 27.01 -2.22 16.03
C ALA A 114 27.06 -0.73 16.38
#